data_AF-A0A1R3HSP0-F1
#
_entry.id   AF-A0A1R3HSP0-F1
#
_cell.length_a   1.000
_cell.length_b   1.000
_cell.length_c   1.000
_cell.angle_alpha   90.00
_cell.angle_beta   90.00
_cell.angle_gamma   90.00
#
_symmetry.space_group_name_H-M   'P 1'
#
loop_
_entity.id
_entity.type
_entity.pdbx_description
1 polymer ?
#
loop_
_entity_poly.entity_id
_entity_poly.type
_entity_poly.pdbx_seq_one_letter_code
_entity_poly.pdbx_strand_id
1 'polypeptide(L)'
;MSSASSITAASSSSLWLPKPSSSPSKFSKLQSYTSLLPSPSSTSPPCHRHLVVCRSGGSPQNDSADFNFSLHDALESSGIDTSHAREARKGFVTQIQKLSDIERETSISINRCVDLGRTALYIAAEDDSLISHSSVPLPVDAFLERLDDLSMGYCSHYNSSCRTSRENFLESIEKYLYVKKGFRRSSAKNQAEPRALYLHSVLTHRSGSAVMLSLIYSEILKMLRLWGLLDFDVEIFFPHDPHGLPRAYDKQKSKESDQPHIMTVQMLLEEILRNLKDAFWPFQHDHADSLFLSAAHAANCLDKSNGIEESGYQLASAKAAQHRLGRGVWTSVRFGDMRRALSACERLILLQTDPKEMRDYSILLYHCGFYEQSLKYLKLYQDAKSSSSQNESTNSVSSLEEDAVQKLIVRLNLIVMEEGWTRPSYVRNFLGNNSEPW
;
A
#
# COMPACT_ATOMS: atom_id res chain seq x y z
N MET A 1 -38.30 -27.66 35.16
CA MET A 1 -37.67 -28.94 35.54
C MET A 1 -37.64 -29.82 34.30
N SER A 2 -36.43 -30.26 33.90
CA SER A 2 -36.15 -31.50 33.13
C SER A 2 -36.78 -31.59 31.73
N SER A 3 -36.03 -31.37 30.64
CA SER A 3 -34.99 -32.21 30.03
C SER A 3 -35.52 -32.95 28.80
N ALA A 4 -34.94 -32.67 27.63
CA ALA A 4 -34.79 -33.66 26.56
C ALA A 4 -33.70 -33.15 25.58
N SER A 5 -32.51 -33.69 25.78
CA SER A 5 -31.32 -33.55 24.95
C SER A 5 -31.46 -34.45 23.72
N SER A 6 -31.13 -33.95 22.53
CA SER A 6 -30.90 -34.78 21.35
C SER A 6 -29.49 -34.52 20.82
N ILE A 7 -28.62 -35.48 21.16
CA ILE A 7 -27.29 -35.67 20.58
C ILE A 7 -27.49 -36.44 19.28
N THR A 8 -26.97 -35.93 18.17
CA THR A 8 -26.77 -36.72 16.95
C THR A 8 -25.29 -36.75 16.58
N ALA A 9 -24.85 -37.97 16.32
CA ALA A 9 -23.48 -38.42 16.24
C ALA A 9 -22.81 -38.08 14.91
N ALA A 10 -21.49 -37.95 15.00
CA ALA A 10 -20.57 -37.87 13.89
C ALA A 10 -20.66 -39.11 12.97
N SER A 11 -20.65 -38.87 11.67
CA SER A 11 -20.38 -39.89 10.66
C SER A 11 -19.12 -39.49 9.89
N SER A 12 -18.03 -40.20 10.20
CA SER A 12 -16.78 -40.22 9.47
C SER A 12 -16.98 -40.81 8.08
N SER A 13 -16.60 -40.08 7.04
CA SER A 13 -16.36 -40.65 5.72
C SER A 13 -15.03 -40.12 5.18
N SER A 14 -14.00 -40.93 5.38
CA SER A 14 -12.73 -40.89 4.67
C SER A 14 -12.96 -41.23 3.19
N LEU A 15 -12.61 -40.32 2.28
CA LEU A 15 -12.57 -40.61 0.84
C LEU A 15 -11.18 -40.36 0.29
N TRP A 16 -10.73 -41.37 -0.44
CA TRP A 16 -9.38 -41.64 -0.89
C TRP A 16 -8.84 -40.63 -1.91
N LEU A 17 -7.56 -40.32 -1.75
CA LEU A 17 -6.72 -39.63 -2.73
C LEU A 17 -6.44 -40.54 -3.93
N PRO A 18 -6.72 -40.13 -5.18
CA PRO A 18 -6.11 -40.74 -6.35
C PRO A 18 -4.71 -40.14 -6.58
N LYS A 19 -3.71 -41.02 -6.67
CA LYS A 19 -2.35 -40.70 -7.14
C LYS A 19 -2.39 -40.10 -8.57
N PRO A 20 -1.62 -39.06 -8.89
CA PRO A 20 -1.45 -38.64 -10.28
C PRO A 20 -0.51 -39.61 -11.02
N SER A 21 -1.01 -40.15 -12.12
CA SER A 21 -0.25 -40.96 -13.08
C SER A 21 0.71 -40.08 -13.88
N SER A 22 1.95 -40.53 -13.94
CA SER A 22 3.04 -39.98 -14.74
C SER A 22 2.94 -40.44 -16.20
N SER A 23 2.87 -39.51 -17.14
CA SER A 23 3.38 -39.74 -18.50
C SER A 23 3.79 -38.42 -19.16
N PRO A 24 4.87 -38.40 -19.97
CA PRO A 24 5.70 -37.22 -20.19
C PRO A 24 5.32 -36.46 -21.46
N SER A 25 5.13 -35.15 -21.37
CA SER A 25 5.08 -34.27 -22.52
C SER A 25 6.51 -33.93 -22.96
N LYS A 26 6.90 -34.49 -24.11
CA LYS A 26 8.10 -34.09 -24.86
C LYS A 26 7.85 -32.72 -25.48
N PHE A 27 8.51 -31.67 -25.01
CA PHE A 27 8.91 -30.56 -25.88
C PHE A 27 10.30 -30.07 -25.48
N SER A 28 11.11 -29.93 -26.52
CA SER A 28 12.56 -29.80 -26.54
C SER A 28 13.05 -28.40 -26.22
N LYS A 29 14.14 -28.36 -25.46
CA LYS A 29 15.24 -27.37 -25.43
C LYS A 29 15.10 -26.20 -26.42
N LEU A 30 14.97 -24.99 -25.89
CA LEU A 30 15.54 -23.80 -26.51
C LEU A 30 16.50 -23.16 -25.51
N GLN A 31 17.76 -23.15 -25.93
CA GLN A 31 18.92 -22.71 -25.19
C GLN A 31 18.90 -21.19 -24.99
N SER A 32 19.40 -20.81 -23.83
CA SER A 32 19.97 -19.54 -23.44
C SER A 32 20.70 -18.82 -24.58
N TYR A 33 20.34 -17.55 -24.82
CA TYR A 33 21.16 -16.62 -25.61
C TYR A 33 21.62 -15.46 -24.72
N THR A 34 22.87 -15.60 -24.29
CA THR A 34 23.75 -14.55 -23.80
C THR A 34 24.17 -13.64 -24.97
N SER A 35 23.98 -12.34 -24.76
CA SER A 35 24.77 -11.20 -25.24
C SER A 35 25.76 -11.40 -26.41
N LEU A 36 25.49 -10.77 -27.57
CA LEU A 36 26.54 -10.32 -28.49
C LEU A 36 26.15 -8.97 -29.14
N LEU A 37 26.93 -7.93 -28.84
CA LEU A 37 26.96 -6.66 -29.59
C LEU A 37 27.54 -6.89 -31.00
N PRO A 38 27.12 -6.08 -31.99
CA PRO A 38 27.97 -5.75 -33.14
C PRO A 38 28.41 -4.27 -33.13
N SER A 39 29.69 -4.04 -33.43
CA SER A 39 30.34 -2.75 -33.65
C SER A 39 29.91 -2.09 -34.99
N PRO A 40 30.13 -0.78 -35.19
CA PRO A 40 29.45 -0.01 -36.24
C PRO A 40 30.27 0.11 -37.54
N SER A 41 29.58 0.10 -38.68
CA SER A 41 30.11 0.57 -39.96
C SER A 41 29.13 1.56 -40.59
N SER A 42 29.67 2.74 -40.90
CA SER A 42 29.06 3.95 -41.45
C SER A 42 28.61 3.84 -42.91
N THR A 43 27.44 4.40 -43.27
CA THR A 43 27.25 5.51 -44.26
C THR A 43 25.76 5.85 -44.48
N SER A 44 25.32 7.02 -43.95
CA SER A 44 24.35 8.08 -44.41
C SER A 44 23.11 7.77 -45.30
N PRO A 45 22.01 8.60 -45.33
CA PRO A 45 21.95 10.07 -45.11
C PRO A 45 20.78 10.58 -44.20
N PRO A 46 20.67 11.90 -43.90
CA PRO A 46 19.94 12.43 -42.76
C PRO A 46 18.50 12.88 -43.11
N CYS A 47 17.55 12.59 -42.23
CA CYS A 47 16.23 13.24 -42.22
C CYS A 47 16.10 14.13 -40.98
N HIS A 48 16.19 15.43 -41.20
CA HIS A 48 15.89 16.46 -40.21
C HIS A 48 14.45 16.33 -39.70
N ARG A 49 14.27 16.14 -38.39
CA ARG A 49 13.07 16.59 -37.67
C ARG A 49 13.50 17.28 -36.37
N HIS A 50 13.09 18.54 -36.29
CA HIS A 50 13.34 19.48 -35.21
C HIS A 50 12.92 18.90 -33.85
N LEU A 51 13.90 18.74 -32.94
CA LEU A 51 13.65 18.60 -31.52
C LEU A 51 13.56 20.02 -30.94
N VAL A 52 12.34 20.49 -30.68
CA VAL A 52 12.12 21.72 -29.91
C VAL A 52 12.41 21.39 -28.46
N VAL A 53 13.62 21.73 -28.01
CA VAL A 53 13.98 21.72 -26.59
C VAL A 53 13.40 22.99 -25.97
N CYS A 54 12.21 22.88 -25.38
CA CYS A 54 11.73 23.90 -24.46
C CYS A 54 12.54 23.79 -23.15
N ARG A 55 13.55 24.64 -22.99
CA ARG A 55 14.10 24.97 -21.67
C ARG A 55 13.03 25.75 -20.92
N SER A 56 12.23 25.06 -20.10
CA SER A 56 11.43 25.71 -19.06
C SER A 56 12.22 25.68 -17.75
N GLY A 57 12.17 26.80 -17.03
CA GLY A 57 13.02 27.11 -15.89
C GLY A 57 12.97 26.06 -14.78
N GLY A 58 14.13 25.84 -14.17
CA GLY A 58 14.27 24.95 -13.02
C GLY A 58 13.36 25.40 -11.88
N SER A 59 12.39 24.55 -11.57
CA SER A 59 11.83 24.45 -10.22
C SER A 59 12.98 24.15 -9.25
N PRO A 60 13.04 24.78 -8.06
CA PRO A 60 14.05 24.46 -7.08
C PRO A 60 13.95 22.97 -6.76
N GLN A 61 15.06 22.25 -6.92
CA GLN A 61 15.23 20.95 -6.30
C GLN A 61 14.99 21.17 -4.81
N ASN A 62 13.86 20.69 -4.29
CA ASN A 62 13.70 20.51 -2.86
C ASN A 62 14.80 19.55 -2.44
N ASP A 63 15.79 20.05 -1.71
CA ASP A 63 16.69 19.23 -0.91
C ASP A 63 15.82 18.17 -0.24
N SER A 64 16.09 16.89 -0.54
CA SER A 64 15.34 15.79 0.05
C SER A 64 15.41 15.95 1.56
N ALA A 65 14.31 16.33 2.19
CA ALA A 65 14.23 16.29 3.64
C ALA A 65 14.60 14.86 4.03
N ASP A 66 15.80 14.68 4.60
CA ASP A 66 16.27 13.37 5.03
C ASP A 66 15.39 12.93 6.20
N PHE A 67 14.28 12.29 5.86
CA PHE A 67 13.36 11.73 6.83
C PHE A 67 14.07 10.59 7.55
N ASN A 68 14.38 10.82 8.81
CA ASN A 68 14.95 9.80 9.68
C ASN A 68 13.80 8.99 10.33
N PHE A 69 13.45 7.89 9.67
CA PHE A 69 12.41 6.97 10.10
C PHE A 69 12.89 6.02 11.19
N SER A 70 12.04 5.73 12.18
CA SER A 70 12.46 5.04 13.41
C SER A 70 12.15 3.55 13.41
N LEU A 71 11.27 3.06 12.53
CA LEU A 71 10.78 1.68 12.59
C LEU A 71 11.91 0.64 12.50
N HIS A 72 12.74 0.71 11.46
CA HIS A 72 13.77 -0.30 11.24
C HIS A 72 14.86 -0.25 12.33
N ASP A 73 15.33 0.94 12.69
CA ASP A 73 16.34 1.12 13.73
C ASP A 73 15.83 0.60 15.10
N ALA A 74 14.56 0.86 15.42
CA ALA A 74 13.92 0.35 16.64
C ALA A 74 13.86 -1.18 16.67
N LEU A 75 13.46 -1.82 15.56
CA LEU A 75 13.40 -3.28 15.46
C LEU A 75 14.79 -3.92 15.54
N GLU A 76 15.76 -3.36 14.84
CA GLU A 76 17.16 -3.83 14.85
C GLU A 76 17.78 -3.73 16.25
N SER A 77 17.57 -2.61 16.95
CA SER A 77 18.02 -2.44 18.34
C SER A 77 17.34 -3.43 19.31
N SER A 78 16.17 -3.95 18.95
CA SER A 78 15.44 -4.98 19.69
C SER A 78 15.87 -6.41 19.31
N GLY A 79 16.90 -6.56 18.47
CA GLY A 79 17.42 -7.84 18.01
C GLY A 79 16.62 -8.50 16.89
N ILE A 80 15.71 -7.76 16.23
CA ILE A 80 14.98 -8.25 15.06
C ILE A 80 15.78 -7.88 13.81
N ASP A 81 16.13 -8.87 12.99
CA ASP A 81 16.79 -8.62 11.71
C ASP A 81 15.87 -7.85 10.77
N THR A 82 16.34 -6.68 10.32
CA THR A 82 15.62 -5.79 9.39
C THR A 82 16.25 -5.75 8.00
N SER A 83 17.28 -6.57 7.73
CA SER A 83 18.03 -6.54 6.47
C SER A 83 17.13 -6.62 5.24
N HIS A 84 16.22 -7.59 5.19
CA HIS A 84 15.27 -7.77 4.08
C HIS A 84 14.23 -6.63 4.00
N ALA A 85 13.73 -6.15 5.14
CA ALA A 85 12.80 -5.02 5.19
C ALA A 85 13.45 -3.73 4.64
N ARG A 86 14.71 -3.45 5.04
CA ARG A 86 15.48 -2.29 4.54
C ARG A 86 15.78 -2.39 3.05
N GLU A 87 16.15 -3.58 2.55
CA GLU A 87 16.40 -3.76 1.12
C GLU A 87 15.11 -3.58 0.31
N ALA A 88 13.98 -4.12 0.79
CA ALA A 88 12.68 -3.88 0.16
C ALA A 88 12.29 -2.40 0.17
N ARG A 89 12.51 -1.68 1.29
CA ARG A 89 12.29 -0.23 1.39
C ARG A 89 13.15 0.54 0.39
N LYS A 90 14.43 0.18 0.25
CA LYS A 90 15.33 0.78 -0.74
C LYS A 90 14.86 0.53 -2.17
N GLY A 91 14.37 -0.68 -2.45
CA GLY A 91 13.74 -1.02 -3.73
C GLY A 91 12.52 -0.15 -4.04
N PHE A 92 11.64 0.05 -3.05
CA PHE A 92 10.50 0.96 -3.14
C PHE A 92 10.95 2.41 -3.43
N VAL A 93 11.90 2.94 -2.64
CA VAL A 93 12.46 4.29 -2.82
C VAL A 93 13.04 4.48 -4.22
N THR A 94 13.76 3.49 -4.74
CA THR A 94 14.34 3.53 -6.09
C THR A 94 13.27 3.65 -7.19
N GLN A 95 12.08 3.09 -6.98
CA GLN A 95 10.97 3.24 -7.94
C GLN A 95 10.31 4.61 -7.83
N ILE A 96 10.01 5.08 -6.62
CA ILE A 96 9.33 6.36 -6.43
C ILE A 96 10.24 7.56 -6.75
N GLN A 97 11.56 7.42 -6.68
CA GLN A 97 12.52 8.44 -7.12
C GLN A 97 12.42 8.77 -8.62
N LYS A 98 11.80 7.88 -9.41
CA LYS A 98 11.56 8.14 -10.83
C LYS A 98 10.39 9.10 -11.03
N LEU A 99 9.47 9.22 -10.08
CA LEU A 99 8.26 10.04 -10.17
C LEU A 99 8.57 11.54 -10.29
N SER A 100 8.60 12.04 -11.52
CA SER A 100 8.44 13.47 -11.82
C SER A 100 6.98 13.91 -11.68
N ASP A 101 6.75 15.23 -11.62
CA ASP A 101 5.38 15.80 -11.54
C ASP A 101 4.46 15.26 -12.65
N ILE A 102 4.99 15.10 -13.85
CA ILE A 102 4.27 14.54 -15.00
C ILE A 102 3.93 13.06 -14.76
N GLU A 103 4.88 12.28 -14.25
CA GLU A 103 4.69 10.85 -14.02
C GLU A 103 3.68 10.56 -12.92
N ARG A 104 3.62 11.43 -11.90
CA ARG A 104 2.62 11.36 -10.81
C ARG A 104 1.20 11.46 -11.37
N GLU A 105 0.97 12.37 -12.30
CA GLU A 105 -0.32 12.59 -12.96
C GLU A 105 -0.58 11.66 -14.15
N THR A 106 0.41 10.85 -14.54
CA THR A 106 0.26 9.92 -15.66
C THR A 106 -0.67 8.76 -15.27
N SER A 107 -1.56 8.38 -16.18
CA SER A 107 -2.43 7.21 -15.97
C SER A 107 -1.63 5.92 -15.82
N ILE A 108 -2.11 5.03 -14.93
CA ILE A 108 -1.53 3.70 -14.71
C ILE A 108 -1.50 2.84 -15.99
N SER A 109 -2.37 3.12 -16.96
CA SER A 109 -2.48 2.37 -18.22
C SER A 109 -1.34 2.66 -19.19
N ILE A 110 -0.68 3.81 -19.09
CA ILE A 110 0.34 4.29 -20.02
C ILE A 110 1.68 4.62 -19.34
N ASN A 111 1.77 4.59 -18.00
CA ASN A 111 3.02 4.84 -17.29
C ASN A 111 4.14 3.90 -17.75
N ARG A 112 5.35 4.44 -17.91
CA ARG A 112 6.55 3.70 -18.37
C ARG A 112 7.73 3.79 -17.43
N CYS A 113 7.80 4.84 -16.61
CA CYS A 113 8.97 5.14 -15.81
C CYS A 113 9.00 4.34 -14.51
N VAL A 114 7.83 4.14 -13.89
CA VAL A 114 7.69 3.42 -12.62
C VAL A 114 7.13 2.04 -12.88
N ASP A 115 7.83 1.03 -12.36
CA ASP A 115 7.32 -0.33 -12.36
C ASP A 115 6.36 -0.50 -11.17
N LEU A 116 5.07 -0.33 -11.43
CA LEU A 116 4.03 -0.37 -10.39
C LEU A 116 3.91 -1.78 -9.77
N GLY A 117 4.00 -2.83 -10.59
CA GLY A 117 4.02 -4.22 -10.12
C GLY A 117 5.16 -4.48 -9.14
N ARG A 118 6.38 -4.08 -9.51
CA ARG A 118 7.57 -4.19 -8.66
C ARG A 118 7.46 -3.32 -7.41
N THR A 119 6.94 -2.11 -7.53
CA THR A 119 6.72 -1.20 -6.39
C THR A 119 5.76 -1.81 -5.37
N ALA A 120 4.64 -2.39 -5.83
CA ALA A 120 3.69 -3.09 -4.97
C ALA A 120 4.26 -4.35 -4.32
N LEU A 121 5.19 -5.05 -5.00
CA LEU A 121 5.88 -6.21 -4.44
C LEU A 121 6.94 -5.82 -3.42
N TYR A 122 7.65 -4.69 -3.59
CA TYR A 122 8.55 -4.19 -2.55
C TYR A 122 7.80 -3.79 -1.28
N ILE A 123 6.64 -3.14 -1.42
CA ILE A 123 5.72 -2.89 -0.30
C ILE A 123 5.39 -4.21 0.43
N ALA A 124 5.04 -5.25 -0.32
CA ALA A 124 4.70 -6.54 0.27
C ALA A 124 5.91 -7.25 0.90
N ALA A 125 7.09 -7.14 0.29
CA ALA A 125 8.32 -7.77 0.78
C ALA A 125 8.77 -7.15 2.11
N GLU A 126 8.65 -5.83 2.24
CA GLU A 126 8.92 -5.14 3.48
C GLU A 126 7.95 -5.60 4.59
N ASP A 127 6.64 -5.51 4.33
CA ASP A 127 5.61 -5.89 5.32
C ASP A 127 5.61 -7.38 5.68
N ASP A 128 6.08 -8.24 4.77
CA ASP A 128 6.32 -9.66 5.04
C ASP A 128 7.56 -9.85 5.92
N SER A 129 8.66 -9.14 5.65
CA SER A 129 9.86 -9.18 6.47
C SER A 129 9.66 -8.59 7.88
N LEU A 130 8.79 -7.59 8.04
CA LEU A 130 8.51 -6.98 9.34
C LEU A 130 7.75 -7.92 10.29
N ILE A 131 7.01 -8.88 9.73
CA ILE A 131 6.09 -9.76 10.47
C ILE A 131 6.56 -11.21 10.48
N SER A 132 7.14 -11.70 9.39
CA SER A 132 7.66 -13.05 9.31
C SER A 132 9.00 -13.14 10.03
N HIS A 133 9.24 -14.27 10.69
CA HIS A 133 10.57 -14.65 11.17
C HIS A 133 11.33 -15.44 10.09
N SER A 134 10.94 -15.26 8.82
CA SER A 134 11.57 -15.96 7.70
C SER A 134 12.97 -15.40 7.48
N SER A 135 13.96 -16.29 7.35
CA SER A 135 15.30 -15.91 6.88
C SER A 135 15.36 -15.67 5.37
N VAL A 136 14.29 -16.02 4.65
CA VAL A 136 14.19 -15.92 3.19
C VAL A 136 13.28 -14.75 2.83
N PRO A 137 13.74 -13.81 1.97
CA PRO A 137 12.92 -12.68 1.53
C PRO A 137 11.81 -13.13 0.59
N LEU A 138 10.74 -12.32 0.50
CA LEU A 138 9.70 -12.50 -0.50
C LEU A 138 10.34 -12.48 -1.91
N PRO A 139 10.09 -13.49 -2.76
CA PRO A 139 10.74 -13.59 -4.07
C PRO A 139 10.08 -12.65 -5.08
N VAL A 140 10.44 -11.36 -5.03
CA VAL A 140 9.85 -10.29 -5.87
C VAL A 140 9.88 -10.66 -7.35
N ASP A 141 11.04 -11.07 -7.88
CA ASP A 141 11.18 -11.37 -9.31
C ASP A 141 10.33 -12.55 -9.75
N ALA A 142 10.16 -13.58 -8.92
CA ALA A 142 9.28 -14.71 -9.24
C ALA A 142 7.79 -14.30 -9.35
N PHE A 143 7.36 -13.30 -8.56
CA PHE A 143 6.00 -12.76 -8.68
C PHE A 143 5.84 -11.81 -9.87
N LEU A 144 6.91 -11.15 -10.32
CA LEU A 144 6.92 -10.39 -11.57
C LEU A 144 6.82 -11.32 -12.78
N GLU A 145 7.61 -12.39 -12.81
CA GLU A 145 7.50 -13.44 -13.84
C GLU A 145 6.09 -14.01 -13.90
N ARG A 146 5.44 -14.21 -12.75
CA ARG A 146 4.05 -14.68 -12.70
C ARG A 146 3.05 -13.68 -13.29
N LEU A 147 3.34 -12.39 -13.23
CA LEU A 147 2.53 -11.33 -13.83
C LEU A 147 2.74 -11.27 -15.34
N ASP A 148 3.98 -11.47 -15.79
CA ASP A 148 4.32 -11.62 -17.21
C ASP A 148 3.67 -12.87 -17.80
N ASP A 149 3.74 -14.02 -17.11
CA ASP A 149 3.05 -15.26 -17.47
C ASP A 149 1.54 -15.09 -17.54
N LEU A 150 0.96 -14.26 -16.65
CA LEU A 150 -0.45 -13.93 -16.69
C LEU A 150 -0.80 -13.17 -17.98
N SER A 151 0.06 -12.25 -18.40
CA SER A 151 -0.08 -11.48 -19.64
C SER A 151 0.14 -12.37 -20.87
N MET A 152 1.21 -13.17 -20.90
CA MET A 152 1.50 -14.13 -21.97
C MET A 152 0.38 -15.16 -22.12
N GLY A 153 -0.15 -15.59 -20.98
CA GLY A 153 -1.29 -16.49 -20.92
C GLY A 153 -2.56 -15.92 -21.55
N TYR A 154 -2.70 -14.60 -21.78
CA TYR A 154 -3.82 -14.04 -22.54
C TYR A 154 -3.65 -14.30 -24.04
N CYS A 155 -2.43 -14.25 -24.56
CA CYS A 155 -2.15 -14.44 -25.99
C CYS A 155 -2.61 -15.81 -26.52
N SER A 156 -2.62 -16.86 -25.68
CA SER A 156 -3.16 -18.17 -26.06
C SER A 156 -4.70 -18.21 -26.14
N HIS A 157 -5.39 -17.20 -25.58
CA HIS A 157 -6.85 -17.04 -25.63
C HIS A 157 -7.28 -15.96 -26.60
N TYR A 158 -6.32 -15.21 -27.12
CA TYR A 158 -6.54 -14.21 -28.13
C TYR A 158 -7.00 -14.88 -29.42
N ASN A 159 -8.19 -14.53 -29.89
CA ASN A 159 -8.72 -14.98 -31.17
C ASN A 159 -8.80 -13.78 -32.14
N SER A 160 -8.68 -14.02 -33.44
CA SER A 160 -8.81 -12.98 -34.46
C SER A 160 -10.15 -12.25 -34.41
N SER A 161 -11.20 -12.91 -33.92
CA SER A 161 -12.50 -12.32 -33.64
C SER A 161 -12.46 -11.18 -32.61
N CYS A 162 -11.48 -11.17 -31.70
CA CYS A 162 -11.28 -10.08 -30.73
C CYS A 162 -10.83 -8.77 -31.40
N ARG A 163 -10.35 -8.80 -32.65
CA ARG A 163 -10.02 -7.59 -33.45
C ARG A 163 -11.23 -6.97 -34.15
N THR A 164 -12.41 -7.57 -34.06
CA THR A 164 -13.59 -7.05 -34.79
C THR A 164 -14.01 -5.66 -34.30
N SER A 165 -13.83 -5.35 -33.01
CA SER A 165 -14.01 -4.01 -32.45
C SER A 165 -13.12 -3.79 -31.22
N ARG A 166 -12.90 -2.52 -30.83
CA ARG A 166 -12.13 -2.17 -29.64
C ARG A 166 -12.83 -2.66 -28.36
N GLU A 167 -14.16 -2.58 -28.32
CA GLU A 167 -14.98 -3.03 -27.21
C GLU A 167 -14.89 -4.55 -27.05
N ASN A 168 -14.96 -5.31 -28.15
CA ASN A 168 -14.81 -6.78 -28.13
C ASN A 168 -13.41 -7.18 -27.65
N PHE A 169 -12.37 -6.41 -28.00
CA PHE A 169 -11.03 -6.63 -27.49
C PHE A 169 -10.97 -6.44 -25.97
N LEU A 170 -11.47 -5.32 -25.45
CA LEU A 170 -11.48 -5.05 -24.00
C LEU A 170 -12.34 -6.05 -23.22
N GLU A 171 -13.53 -6.41 -23.74
CA GLU A 171 -14.40 -7.42 -23.14
C GLU A 171 -13.72 -8.80 -23.09
N SER A 172 -12.89 -9.12 -24.09
CA SER A 172 -12.13 -10.38 -24.08
C SER A 172 -11.07 -10.44 -22.97
N ILE A 173 -10.44 -9.30 -22.64
CA ILE A 173 -9.50 -9.19 -21.51
C ILE A 173 -10.27 -9.38 -20.20
N GLU A 174 -11.43 -8.76 -20.06
CA GLU A 174 -12.29 -8.92 -18.87
C GLU A 174 -12.72 -10.38 -18.68
N LYS A 175 -13.19 -11.04 -19.73
CA LYS A 175 -13.54 -12.48 -19.71
C LYS A 175 -12.33 -13.33 -19.34
N TYR A 176 -11.15 -13.02 -19.88
CA TYR A 176 -9.92 -13.73 -19.52
C TYR A 176 -9.57 -13.56 -18.04
N LEU A 177 -9.54 -12.33 -17.53
CA LEU A 177 -9.10 -12.04 -16.17
C LEU A 177 -10.10 -12.54 -15.13
N TYR A 178 -11.37 -12.20 -15.27
CA TYR A 178 -12.38 -12.43 -14.23
C TYR A 178 -13.07 -13.78 -14.36
N VAL A 179 -13.36 -14.25 -15.58
CA VAL A 179 -14.04 -15.54 -15.78
C VAL A 179 -13.04 -16.67 -15.86
N LYS A 180 -12.04 -16.56 -16.75
CA LYS A 180 -11.11 -17.68 -17.02
C LYS A 180 -10.03 -17.84 -15.97
N LYS A 181 -9.41 -16.74 -15.52
CA LYS A 181 -8.41 -16.75 -14.44
C LYS A 181 -9.02 -16.63 -13.05
N GLY A 182 -10.31 -16.32 -12.96
CA GLY A 182 -11.08 -16.34 -11.71
C GLY A 182 -10.72 -15.24 -10.73
N PHE A 183 -10.13 -14.13 -11.20
CA PHE A 183 -9.90 -12.98 -10.34
C PHE A 183 -11.24 -12.38 -9.89
N ARG A 184 -11.33 -12.03 -8.61
CA ARG A 184 -12.54 -11.45 -8.01
C ARG A 184 -12.21 -10.39 -6.97
N ARG A 185 -13.14 -9.47 -6.76
CA ARG A 185 -13.07 -8.45 -5.70
C ARG A 185 -13.25 -9.13 -4.34
N SER A 186 -12.35 -8.87 -3.40
CA SER A 186 -12.55 -9.29 -2.02
C SER A 186 -13.72 -8.51 -1.41
N SER A 187 -14.62 -9.21 -0.71
CA SER A 187 -15.87 -8.65 -0.17
C SER A 187 -15.60 -7.65 0.95
N ALA A 188 -16.19 -6.45 0.85
CA ALA A 188 -16.13 -5.41 1.88
C ALA A 188 -16.90 -5.74 3.18
N LYS A 189 -17.68 -6.84 3.23
CA LYS A 189 -18.56 -7.15 4.37
C LYS A 189 -17.83 -7.59 5.64
N ASN A 190 -16.55 -7.92 5.55
CA ASN A 190 -15.67 -8.16 6.68
C ASN A 190 -14.44 -7.25 6.49
N GLN A 191 -13.86 -6.70 7.56
CA GLN A 191 -12.59 -5.96 7.53
C GLN A 191 -11.69 -6.51 6.42
N ALA A 192 -11.28 -5.64 5.48
CA ALA A 192 -10.66 -6.05 4.22
C ALA A 192 -9.63 -7.16 4.48
N GLU A 193 -9.85 -8.35 3.92
CA GLU A 193 -8.94 -9.48 4.12
C GLU A 193 -7.53 -9.01 3.78
N PRO A 194 -6.56 -8.97 4.73
CA PRO A 194 -5.28 -8.31 4.48
C PRO A 194 -4.51 -8.88 3.28
N ARG A 195 -4.75 -10.15 2.96
CA ARG A 195 -4.21 -10.83 1.78
C ARG A 195 -4.65 -10.18 0.46
N ALA A 196 -5.85 -9.62 0.41
CA ALA A 196 -6.37 -8.95 -0.77
C ALA A 196 -5.66 -7.62 -1.08
N LEU A 197 -4.86 -7.10 -0.13
CA LEU A 197 -4.14 -5.83 -0.25
C LEU A 197 -2.72 -5.97 -0.80
N TYR A 198 -2.20 -7.20 -0.92
CA TYR A 198 -0.84 -7.45 -1.40
C TYR A 198 -0.81 -8.19 -2.74
N LEU A 199 -0.06 -7.66 -3.71
CA LEU A 199 -0.03 -8.20 -5.08
C LEU A 199 0.32 -9.70 -5.13
N HIS A 200 1.35 -10.14 -4.41
CA HIS A 200 1.77 -11.55 -4.38
C HIS A 200 0.64 -12.50 -3.93
N SER A 201 -0.14 -12.05 -2.95
CA SER A 201 -1.28 -12.78 -2.40
C SER A 201 -2.45 -12.79 -3.38
N VAL A 202 -2.73 -11.67 -4.04
CA VAL A 202 -3.78 -11.57 -5.07
C VAL A 202 -3.46 -12.45 -6.29
N LEU A 203 -2.21 -12.47 -6.75
CA LEU A 203 -1.76 -13.33 -7.85
C LEU A 203 -1.90 -14.83 -7.54
N THR A 204 -1.83 -15.20 -6.25
CA THR A 204 -1.95 -16.59 -5.79
C THR A 204 -3.41 -16.98 -5.58
N HIS A 205 -4.18 -16.18 -4.83
CA HIS A 205 -5.53 -16.52 -4.39
C HIS A 205 -6.64 -16.03 -5.34
N ARG A 206 -6.28 -15.20 -6.32
CA ARG A 206 -7.20 -14.58 -7.30
C ARG A 206 -8.31 -13.78 -6.62
N SER A 207 -8.05 -13.24 -5.43
CA SER A 207 -8.96 -12.40 -4.65
C SER A 207 -8.20 -11.16 -4.22
N GLY A 208 -8.66 -9.97 -4.63
CA GLY A 208 -7.90 -8.74 -4.45
C GLY A 208 -8.74 -7.49 -4.23
N SER A 209 -8.08 -6.42 -3.81
CA SER A 209 -8.69 -5.11 -3.74
C SER A 209 -8.93 -4.51 -5.14
N ALA A 210 -9.76 -3.47 -5.27
CA ALA A 210 -9.97 -2.78 -6.54
C ALA A 210 -8.65 -2.23 -7.08
N VAL A 211 -7.80 -1.75 -6.17
CA VAL A 211 -6.46 -1.23 -6.45
C VAL A 211 -5.55 -2.31 -6.99
N MET A 212 -5.46 -3.46 -6.31
CA MET A 212 -4.64 -4.58 -6.76
C MET A 212 -5.13 -5.16 -8.09
N LEU A 213 -6.44 -5.24 -8.30
CA LEU A 213 -7.01 -5.68 -9.56
C LEU A 213 -6.75 -4.65 -10.68
N SER A 214 -6.82 -3.36 -10.40
CA SER A 214 -6.51 -2.28 -11.37
C SER A 214 -5.04 -2.31 -11.76
N LEU A 215 -4.15 -2.57 -10.80
CA LEU A 215 -2.72 -2.79 -11.04
C LEU A 215 -2.50 -3.99 -11.96
N ILE A 216 -3.09 -5.15 -11.64
CA ILE A 216 -2.94 -6.34 -12.50
C ILE A 216 -3.47 -6.07 -13.92
N TYR A 217 -4.61 -5.39 -14.02
CA TYR A 217 -5.19 -5.02 -15.31
C TYR A 217 -4.24 -4.10 -16.10
N SER A 218 -3.67 -3.07 -15.46
CA SER A 218 -2.77 -2.13 -16.12
C SER A 218 -1.49 -2.79 -16.61
N GLU A 219 -0.94 -3.75 -15.85
CA GLU A 219 0.26 -4.50 -16.23
C GLU A 219 0.01 -5.38 -17.45
N ILE A 220 -1.17 -6.03 -17.54
CA ILE A 220 -1.58 -6.74 -18.76
C ILE A 220 -1.68 -5.79 -19.95
N LEU A 221 -2.36 -4.65 -19.81
CA LEU A 221 -2.49 -3.67 -20.91
C LEU A 221 -1.13 -3.14 -21.38
N LYS A 222 -0.21 -2.86 -20.44
CA LYS A 222 1.15 -2.43 -20.76
C LYS A 222 1.90 -3.49 -21.55
N MET A 223 1.82 -4.77 -21.15
CA MET A 223 2.42 -5.87 -21.90
C MET A 223 1.83 -6.04 -23.30
N LEU A 224 0.49 -5.98 -23.43
CA LEU A 224 -0.17 -6.07 -24.74
C LEU A 224 0.21 -4.92 -25.66
N ARG A 225 0.41 -3.71 -25.12
CA ARG A 225 0.92 -2.57 -25.89
C ARG A 225 2.37 -2.78 -26.33
N LEU A 226 3.23 -3.31 -25.46
CA LEU A 226 4.63 -3.62 -25.80
C LEU A 226 4.72 -4.67 -26.91
N TRP A 227 3.80 -5.64 -26.96
CA TRP A 227 3.72 -6.63 -28.04
C TRP A 227 3.00 -6.14 -29.31
N GLY A 228 2.54 -4.88 -29.34
CA GLY A 228 1.82 -4.32 -30.49
C GLY A 228 0.43 -4.92 -30.71
N LEU A 229 -0.16 -5.55 -29.68
CA LEU A 229 -1.53 -6.08 -29.72
C LEU A 229 -2.58 -5.01 -29.34
N LEU A 230 -2.15 -3.95 -28.67
CA LEU A 230 -2.97 -2.79 -28.32
C LEU A 230 -2.45 -1.53 -29.03
N ASP A 231 -3.22 -1.02 -29.99
CA ASP A 231 -2.87 0.10 -30.88
C ASP A 231 -3.73 1.36 -30.67
N PHE A 232 -4.59 1.37 -29.65
CA PHE A 232 -5.44 2.50 -29.29
C PHE A 232 -5.24 2.94 -27.83
N ASP A 233 -5.73 4.13 -27.50
CA ASP A 233 -5.64 4.72 -26.18
C ASP A 233 -6.68 4.07 -25.25
N VAL A 234 -6.22 3.51 -24.13
CA VAL A 234 -7.08 2.80 -23.17
C VAL A 234 -6.93 3.42 -21.81
N GLU A 235 -8.04 3.59 -21.11
CA GLU A 235 -8.06 3.90 -19.69
C GLU A 235 -8.78 2.83 -18.88
N ILE A 236 -8.49 2.82 -17.58
CA ILE A 236 -9.09 1.89 -16.63
C ILE A 236 -10.05 2.67 -15.75
N PHE A 237 -11.34 2.33 -15.82
CA PHE A 237 -12.34 2.76 -14.87
C PHE A 237 -12.06 2.11 -13.51
N PHE A 238 -11.79 2.94 -12.51
CA PHE A 238 -11.61 2.50 -11.14
C PHE A 238 -12.97 2.46 -10.40
N PRO A 239 -13.39 1.30 -9.86
CA PRO A 239 -14.65 1.19 -9.14
C PRO A 239 -14.53 1.71 -7.71
N HIS A 240 -15.38 2.67 -7.35
CA HIS A 240 -15.52 3.16 -5.97
C HIS A 240 -16.57 2.39 -5.16
N ASP A 241 -17.35 1.52 -5.82
CA ASP A 241 -18.35 0.71 -5.15
C ASP A 241 -17.75 -0.59 -4.56
N PRO A 242 -18.42 -1.22 -3.57
CA PRO A 242 -17.87 -2.39 -2.87
C PRO A 242 -17.69 -3.66 -3.73
N HIS A 243 -18.33 -3.73 -4.90
CA HIS A 243 -18.44 -4.94 -5.70
C HIS A 243 -17.91 -4.79 -7.13
N GLY A 244 -17.67 -3.55 -7.56
CA GLY A 244 -17.20 -3.21 -8.87
C GLY A 244 -15.83 -3.82 -9.16
N LEU A 245 -15.67 -4.20 -10.42
CA LEU A 245 -14.41 -4.68 -10.97
C LEU A 245 -13.81 -3.57 -11.85
N PRO A 246 -12.48 -3.40 -11.85
CA PRO A 246 -11.82 -2.53 -12.80
C PRO A 246 -12.11 -2.95 -14.24
N ARG A 247 -12.44 -1.97 -15.09
CA ARG A 247 -12.80 -2.20 -16.49
C ARG A 247 -12.06 -1.25 -17.39
N ALA A 248 -11.61 -1.73 -18.53
CA ALA A 248 -10.96 -0.87 -19.49
C ALA A 248 -11.99 -0.26 -20.47
N TYR A 249 -11.72 0.95 -20.93
CA TYR A 249 -12.50 1.60 -21.97
C TYR A 249 -11.59 2.34 -22.96
N ASP A 250 -12.08 2.51 -24.19
CA ASP A 250 -11.39 3.30 -25.22
C ASP A 250 -11.45 4.79 -24.86
N LYS A 251 -10.28 5.42 -24.69
CA LYS A 251 -10.18 6.82 -24.28
C LYS A 251 -10.56 7.73 -25.44
N GLN A 252 -11.75 8.32 -25.38
CA GLN A 252 -12.17 9.30 -26.37
C GLN A 252 -11.61 10.67 -25.99
N LYS A 253 -10.67 11.19 -26.80
CA LYS A 253 -9.89 12.43 -26.55
C LYS A 253 -10.70 13.71 -26.28
N SER A 254 -12.03 13.70 -26.35
CA SER A 254 -12.91 14.86 -26.25
C SER A 254 -13.93 14.81 -25.09
N LYS A 255 -13.90 13.80 -24.22
CA LYS A 255 -14.84 13.70 -23.11
C LYS A 255 -14.23 14.25 -21.82
N GLU A 256 -14.61 15.47 -21.45
CA GLU A 256 -14.43 16.01 -20.09
C GLU A 256 -15.03 15.07 -19.01
N SER A 257 -15.93 14.15 -19.39
CA SER A 257 -16.48 13.10 -18.53
C SER A 257 -15.51 11.99 -18.12
N ASP A 258 -14.34 11.87 -18.76
CA ASP A 258 -13.37 10.79 -18.48
C ASP A 258 -12.45 11.14 -17.30
N GLN A 259 -12.28 12.42 -16.99
CA GLN A 259 -11.39 12.94 -15.94
C GLN A 259 -11.63 12.36 -14.53
N PRO A 260 -12.87 12.22 -14.01
CA PRO A 260 -13.07 11.81 -12.61
C PRO A 260 -12.77 10.32 -12.33
N HIS A 261 -12.48 9.51 -13.35
CA HIS A 261 -12.30 8.06 -13.19
C HIS A 261 -10.90 7.55 -13.55
N ILE A 262 -10.00 8.42 -14.02
CA ILE A 262 -8.64 8.02 -14.42
C ILE A 262 -7.79 7.83 -13.17
N MET A 263 -7.40 6.59 -12.90
CA MET A 263 -6.42 6.30 -11.86
C MET A 263 -5.02 6.70 -12.34
N THR A 264 -4.42 7.70 -11.69
CA THR A 264 -3.02 8.09 -11.92
C THR A 264 -2.07 7.21 -11.12
N VAL A 265 -0.78 7.23 -11.45
CA VAL A 265 0.25 6.52 -10.69
C VAL A 265 0.28 6.97 -9.24
N GLN A 266 0.19 8.28 -9.02
CA GLN A 266 0.19 8.86 -7.69
C GLN A 266 -1.00 8.36 -6.86
N MET A 267 -2.21 8.44 -7.41
CA MET A 267 -3.42 7.95 -6.74
C MET A 267 -3.37 6.45 -6.49
N LEU A 268 -2.85 5.64 -7.43
CA LEU A 268 -2.73 4.20 -7.22
C LEU A 268 -1.83 3.89 -6.02
N LEU A 269 -0.63 4.48 -5.98
CA LEU A 269 0.33 4.22 -4.90
C LEU A 269 -0.20 4.71 -3.55
N GLU A 270 -0.82 5.89 -3.51
CA GLU A 270 -1.51 6.37 -2.30
C GLU A 270 -2.60 5.41 -1.85
N GLU A 271 -3.45 4.97 -2.76
CA GLU A 271 -4.57 4.09 -2.44
C GLU A 271 -4.07 2.73 -1.96
N ILE A 272 -2.97 2.18 -2.50
CA ILE A 272 -2.31 0.98 -1.96
C ILE A 272 -1.92 1.21 -0.50
N LEU A 273 -1.21 2.31 -0.22
CA LEU A 273 -0.68 2.58 1.10
C LEU A 273 -1.75 2.96 2.12
N ARG A 274 -2.78 3.73 1.72
CA ARG A 274 -3.94 4.07 2.53
C ARG A 274 -4.73 2.82 2.91
N ASN A 275 -4.99 1.92 1.95
CA ASN A 275 -5.62 0.63 2.27
C ASN A 275 -4.82 -0.19 3.30
N LEU A 276 -3.49 -0.18 3.22
CA LEU A 276 -2.64 -0.86 4.21
C LEU A 276 -2.67 -0.14 5.56
N LYS A 277 -2.52 1.18 5.58
CA LYS A 277 -2.62 2.02 6.78
C LYS A 277 -3.95 1.79 7.49
N ASP A 278 -5.06 1.88 6.75
CA ASP A 278 -6.41 1.64 7.27
C ASP A 278 -6.55 0.23 7.82
N ALA A 279 -6.11 -0.79 7.09
CA ALA A 279 -6.25 -2.19 7.50
C ALA A 279 -5.39 -2.56 8.72
N PHE A 280 -4.22 -1.92 8.89
CA PHE A 280 -3.30 -2.21 9.97
C PHE A 280 -3.32 -1.18 11.09
N TRP A 281 -4.12 -0.11 11.02
CA TRP A 281 -4.20 0.88 12.08
C TRP A 281 -4.60 0.23 13.43
N PRO A 282 -3.80 0.36 14.51
CA PRO A 282 -4.08 -0.35 15.77
C PRO A 282 -5.34 0.12 16.52
N PHE A 283 -5.85 1.31 16.17
CA PHE A 283 -6.90 2.02 16.91
C PHE A 283 -8.23 2.10 16.14
N GLN A 284 -8.54 1.14 15.27
CA GLN A 284 -9.75 1.15 14.43
C GLN A 284 -11.05 0.97 15.22
N HIS A 285 -11.80 2.03 15.54
CA HIS A 285 -13.18 1.91 16.02
C HIS A 285 -14.05 3.07 15.53
N ASP A 286 -15.27 2.71 15.10
CA ASP A 286 -16.33 3.54 14.51
C ASP A 286 -16.01 4.17 13.14
N HIS A 287 -17.03 4.27 12.28
CA HIS A 287 -16.88 4.79 10.90
C HIS A 287 -16.89 6.33 10.82
N ALA A 288 -17.04 7.01 11.95
CA ALA A 288 -17.28 8.44 12.02
C ALA A 288 -16.02 9.29 12.30
N ASP A 289 -14.97 8.69 12.88
CA ASP A 289 -13.76 9.42 13.28
C ASP A 289 -12.59 9.13 12.34
N SER A 290 -11.68 10.10 12.22
CA SER A 290 -10.43 9.88 11.49
C SER A 290 -9.49 8.96 12.26
N LEU A 291 -8.63 8.22 11.55
CA LEU A 291 -7.63 7.33 12.16
C LEU A 291 -6.79 8.05 13.23
N PHE A 292 -6.40 9.29 12.93
CA PHE A 292 -5.68 10.15 13.85
C PHE A 292 -6.47 10.41 15.14
N LEU A 293 -7.73 10.82 15.03
CA LEU A 293 -8.57 11.07 16.21
C LEU A 293 -8.72 9.82 17.06
N SER A 294 -8.94 8.65 16.45
CA SER A 294 -9.02 7.39 17.21
C SER A 294 -7.73 7.09 17.98
N ALA A 295 -6.57 7.38 17.39
CA ALA A 295 -5.28 7.22 18.07
C ALA A 295 -5.02 8.32 19.12
N ALA A 296 -5.47 9.54 18.87
CA ALA A 296 -5.36 10.66 19.81
C ALA A 296 -6.28 10.45 21.04
N HIS A 297 -7.48 9.90 20.84
CA HIS A 297 -8.36 9.42 21.91
C HIS A 297 -7.66 8.37 22.76
N ALA A 298 -7.00 7.39 22.14
CA ALA A 298 -6.22 6.38 22.85
C ALA A 298 -5.05 6.97 23.66
N ALA A 299 -4.54 8.14 23.26
CA ALA A 299 -3.50 8.89 23.96
C ALA A 299 -4.05 9.90 24.99
N ASN A 300 -5.36 9.92 25.26
CA ASN A 300 -6.04 10.92 26.09
C ASN A 300 -5.77 12.37 25.66
N CYS A 301 -5.58 12.62 24.37
CA CYS A 301 -5.30 13.97 23.83
C CYS A 301 -6.58 14.74 23.48
N LEU A 302 -7.75 14.31 23.97
CA LEU A 302 -9.07 14.92 23.72
C LEU A 302 -9.80 15.12 25.05
N ASP A 303 -10.50 16.25 25.18
CA ASP A 303 -11.23 16.58 26.42
C ASP A 303 -12.53 15.78 26.49
N LYS A 304 -12.86 15.25 27.68
CA LYS A 304 -14.14 14.58 27.99
C LYS A 304 -15.36 15.51 27.96
N SER A 305 -15.23 16.71 27.38
CA SER A 305 -16.12 17.84 27.62
C SER A 305 -17.36 17.92 26.73
N ASN A 306 -17.57 16.97 25.82
CA ASN A 306 -18.83 16.88 25.08
C ASN A 306 -19.53 15.60 25.51
N GLY A 307 -20.77 15.72 25.99
CA GLY A 307 -21.61 14.64 26.53
C GLY A 307 -21.99 13.51 25.55
N ILE A 308 -21.11 13.19 24.60
CA ILE A 308 -21.08 11.91 23.91
C ILE A 308 -20.48 10.95 24.92
N GLU A 309 -21.30 10.04 25.44
CA GLU A 309 -20.80 8.88 26.20
C GLU A 309 -19.72 8.22 25.34
N GLU A 310 -18.46 8.40 25.73
CA GLU A 310 -17.34 7.66 25.16
C GLU A 310 -17.72 6.18 25.27
N SER A 311 -17.99 5.54 24.13
CA SER A 311 -18.48 4.17 24.13
C SER A 311 -17.46 3.35 24.91
N GLY A 312 -17.88 2.69 25.99
CA GLY A 312 -16.96 1.91 26.84
C GLY A 312 -16.14 0.90 26.03
N TYR A 313 -16.62 0.53 24.84
CA TYR A 313 -15.92 -0.25 23.83
C TYR A 313 -14.70 0.46 23.21
N GLN A 314 -14.80 1.75 22.86
CA GLN A 314 -13.69 2.56 22.32
C GLN A 314 -12.54 2.63 23.33
N LEU A 315 -12.86 3.00 24.58
CA LEU A 315 -11.90 3.08 25.67
C LEU A 315 -11.26 1.71 25.97
N ALA A 316 -12.06 0.64 25.99
CA ALA A 316 -11.55 -0.71 26.21
C ALA A 316 -10.61 -1.16 25.09
N SER A 317 -10.91 -0.82 23.84
CA SER A 317 -10.09 -1.24 22.70
C SER A 317 -8.80 -0.43 22.55
N ALA A 318 -8.86 0.88 22.79
CA ALA A 318 -7.69 1.73 22.93
C ALA A 318 -6.75 1.22 24.04
N LYS A 319 -7.30 0.95 25.23
CA LYS A 319 -6.55 0.35 26.35
C LYS A 319 -6.00 -1.03 26.01
N ALA A 320 -6.76 -1.85 25.27
CA ALA A 320 -6.28 -3.15 24.82
C ALA A 320 -5.14 -3.02 23.80
N ALA A 321 -5.17 -2.02 22.90
CA ALA A 321 -4.07 -1.69 22.00
C ALA A 321 -2.82 -1.26 22.78
N GLN A 322 -2.97 -0.29 23.68
CA GLN A 322 -1.89 0.20 24.53
C GLN A 322 -1.28 -0.93 25.38
N HIS A 323 -2.12 -1.76 25.99
CA HIS A 323 -1.67 -2.90 26.81
C HIS A 323 -0.94 -3.96 25.98
N ARG A 324 -1.33 -4.19 24.72
CA ARG A 324 -0.61 -5.08 23.80
C ARG A 324 0.77 -4.52 23.48
N LEU A 325 0.84 -3.25 23.12
CA LEU A 325 2.11 -2.55 22.84
C LEU A 325 3.03 -2.57 24.07
N GLY A 326 2.49 -2.31 25.26
CA GLY A 326 3.24 -2.37 26.52
C GLY A 326 3.79 -3.75 26.88
N ARG A 327 3.27 -4.83 26.27
CA ARG A 327 3.80 -6.20 26.39
C ARG A 327 4.66 -6.62 25.20
N GLY A 328 5.03 -5.70 24.32
CA GLY A 328 5.79 -6.02 23.11
C GLY A 328 5.00 -6.81 22.07
N VAL A 329 3.67 -6.76 22.10
CA VAL A 329 2.79 -7.39 21.09
C VAL A 329 2.36 -6.33 20.08
N TRP A 330 3.04 -6.32 18.94
CA TRP A 330 2.88 -5.29 17.90
C TRP A 330 1.87 -5.68 16.81
N THR A 331 1.39 -6.93 16.81
CA THR A 331 0.65 -7.52 15.70
C THR A 331 -0.66 -8.14 16.19
N SER A 332 -1.77 -7.86 15.52
CA SER A 332 -3.02 -8.62 15.69
C SER A 332 -3.81 -8.65 14.38
N VAL A 333 -4.20 -9.86 13.96
CA VAL A 333 -4.96 -10.10 12.72
C VAL A 333 -6.32 -9.36 12.70
N ARG A 334 -6.84 -8.95 13.86
CA ARG A 334 -8.16 -8.27 13.99
C ARG A 334 -8.11 -6.89 14.64
N PHE A 335 -6.97 -6.46 15.15
CA PHE A 335 -6.85 -5.25 15.98
C PHE A 335 -5.66 -4.37 15.57
N GLY A 336 -5.33 -4.40 14.28
CA GLY A 336 -4.21 -3.69 13.66
C GLY A 336 -2.81 -4.27 13.96
N ASP A 337 -1.83 -3.73 13.25
CA ASP A 337 -0.42 -4.09 13.30
C ASP A 337 0.43 -2.80 13.28
N MET A 338 1.08 -2.50 14.41
CA MET A 338 1.81 -1.25 14.58
C MET A 338 3.01 -1.15 13.63
N ARG A 339 3.68 -2.27 13.31
CA ARG A 339 4.85 -2.26 12.42
C ARG A 339 4.42 -1.91 11.00
N ARG A 340 3.34 -2.53 10.53
CA ARG A 340 2.80 -2.25 9.19
C ARG A 340 2.15 -0.88 9.10
N ALA A 341 1.48 -0.41 10.16
CA ALA A 341 0.92 0.93 10.21
C ALA A 341 2.02 2.01 10.13
N LEU A 342 3.09 1.87 10.91
CA LEU A 342 4.28 2.74 10.83
C LEU A 342 4.87 2.68 9.42
N SER A 343 5.15 1.48 8.88
CA SER A 343 5.72 1.32 7.53
C SER A 343 4.87 1.98 6.45
N ALA A 344 3.54 1.84 6.50
CA ALA A 344 2.63 2.46 5.56
C ALA A 344 2.68 4.00 5.65
N CYS A 345 2.67 4.57 6.86
CA CYS A 345 2.80 6.01 7.07
C CYS A 345 4.15 6.56 6.58
N GLU A 346 5.26 5.87 6.86
CA GLU A 346 6.58 6.28 6.36
C GLU A 346 6.63 6.29 4.83
N ARG A 347 6.03 5.28 4.17
CA ARG A 347 5.94 5.23 2.70
C ARG A 347 5.04 6.32 2.14
N LEU A 348 3.95 6.67 2.83
CA LEU A 348 3.08 7.79 2.46
C LEU A 348 3.82 9.14 2.58
N ILE A 349 4.59 9.34 3.65
CA ILE A 349 5.45 10.52 3.81
C ILE A 349 6.48 10.61 2.68
N LEU A 350 7.09 9.48 2.29
CA LEU A 350 8.03 9.42 1.17
C LEU A 350 7.40 9.78 -0.18
N LEU A 351 6.09 9.52 -0.38
CA LEU A 351 5.38 9.94 -1.59
C LEU A 351 5.14 11.46 -1.62
N GLN A 352 5.22 12.16 -0.49
CA GLN A 352 5.08 13.63 -0.36
C GLN A 352 3.74 14.18 -0.86
N THR A 353 2.63 13.53 -0.48
CA THR A 353 1.31 13.80 -1.05
C THR A 353 0.44 14.65 -0.14
N ASP A 354 0.43 14.29 1.14
CA ASP A 354 -0.42 14.92 2.15
C ASP A 354 0.41 15.13 3.43
N PRO A 355 0.56 16.37 3.91
CA PRO A 355 1.27 16.64 5.15
C PRO A 355 0.65 15.93 6.36
N LYS A 356 -0.66 15.60 6.34
CA LYS A 356 -1.34 14.86 7.43
C LYS A 356 -0.71 13.50 7.71
N GLU A 357 0.02 12.93 6.75
CA GLU A 357 0.73 11.66 6.96
C GLU A 357 1.85 11.81 8.00
N MET A 358 2.46 12.99 8.15
CA MET A 358 3.43 13.27 9.22
C MET A 358 2.76 13.31 10.60
N ARG A 359 1.57 13.89 10.69
CA ARG A 359 0.74 13.92 11.90
C ARG A 359 0.35 12.49 12.31
N ASP A 360 -0.12 11.70 11.37
CA ASP A 360 -0.58 10.34 11.61
C ASP A 360 0.58 9.42 12.01
N TYR A 361 1.75 9.57 11.37
CA TYR A 361 2.97 8.89 11.80
C TYR A 361 3.39 9.29 13.22
N SER A 362 3.29 10.58 13.56
CA SER A 362 3.67 11.09 14.87
C SER A 362 2.86 10.48 16.01
N ILE A 363 1.54 10.33 15.87
CA ILE A 363 0.73 9.71 16.93
C ILE A 363 1.07 8.23 17.11
N LEU A 364 1.43 7.51 16.04
CA LEU A 364 1.93 6.14 16.15
C LEU A 364 3.28 6.09 16.89
N LEU A 365 4.19 7.02 16.60
CA LEU A 365 5.46 7.16 17.32
C LEU A 365 5.26 7.45 18.82
N TYR A 366 4.30 8.31 19.16
CA TYR A 366 3.92 8.58 20.54
C TYR A 366 3.52 7.28 21.27
N HIS A 367 2.65 6.47 20.65
CA HIS A 367 2.21 5.18 21.21
C HIS A 367 3.34 4.15 21.31
N CYS A 368 4.41 4.30 20.53
CA CYS A 368 5.61 3.48 20.61
C CYS A 368 6.64 4.01 21.62
N GLY A 369 6.41 5.16 22.26
CA GLY A 369 7.33 5.80 23.19
C GLY A 369 8.47 6.58 22.52
N PHE A 370 8.42 6.80 21.21
CA PHE A 370 9.39 7.62 20.47
C PHE A 370 9.01 9.10 20.53
N TYR A 371 9.00 9.67 21.73
CA TYR A 371 8.46 11.01 21.99
C TYR A 371 9.23 12.13 21.27
N GLU A 372 10.56 12.08 21.24
CA GLU A 372 11.38 13.09 20.54
C GLU A 372 11.11 13.08 19.03
N GLN A 373 11.04 11.89 18.43
CA GLN A 373 10.75 11.73 17.01
C GLN A 373 9.30 12.12 16.71
N SER A 374 8.34 11.72 17.56
CA SER A 374 6.95 12.14 17.47
C SER A 374 6.81 13.67 17.44
N LEU A 375 7.48 14.37 18.35
CA LEU A 375 7.50 15.83 18.39
C LEU A 375 8.14 16.44 17.14
N LYS A 376 9.24 15.85 16.64
CA LYS A 376 9.90 16.29 15.40
C LYS A 376 8.94 16.25 14.21
N TYR A 377 8.20 15.15 14.03
CA TYR A 377 7.28 15.01 12.90
C TYR A 377 6.04 15.92 13.02
N LEU A 378 5.58 16.25 14.23
CA LEU A 378 4.51 17.26 14.40
C LEU A 378 4.96 18.67 14.03
N LYS A 379 6.21 19.01 14.33
CA LYS A 379 6.79 20.30 13.88
C LYS A 379 6.85 20.36 12.35
N LEU A 380 7.31 19.30 11.70
CA LEU A 380 7.30 19.21 10.24
C LEU A 380 5.88 19.33 9.65
N TYR A 381 4.88 18.71 10.28
CA TYR A 381 3.47 18.88 9.91
C TYR A 381 3.02 20.35 10.00
N GLN A 382 3.31 21.02 11.11
CA GLN A 382 2.96 22.42 11.32
C GLN A 382 3.64 23.35 10.30
N ASP A 383 4.92 23.13 10.03
CA ASP A 383 5.69 23.90 9.04
C ASP A 383 5.08 23.73 7.64
N ALA A 384 4.81 22.48 7.22
CA ALA A 384 4.18 22.20 5.94
C ALA A 384 2.79 22.84 5.81
N LYS A 385 1.97 22.77 6.86
CA LYS A 385 0.65 23.40 6.90
C LYS A 385 0.72 24.93 6.83
N SER A 386 1.66 25.54 7.54
CA SER A 386 1.83 27.00 7.51
C SER A 386 2.21 27.51 6.12
N SER A 387 2.96 26.72 5.35
CA SER A 387 3.33 27.03 3.97
C SER A 387 2.17 26.88 2.97
N SER A 388 1.17 26.03 3.26
CA SER A 388 0.04 25.74 2.38
C SER A 388 -1.19 26.63 2.63
N SER A 389 -1.08 27.63 3.52
CA SER A 389 -2.21 28.44 3.99
C SER A 389 -2.69 29.49 2.96
N GLN A 390 -3.35 29.02 1.90
CA GLN A 390 -4.41 29.74 1.20
C GLN A 390 -5.57 28.78 0.92
N ASN A 391 -6.72 29.03 1.57
CA ASN A 391 -8.02 28.38 1.38
C ASN A 391 -8.21 26.97 2.01
N GLU A 392 -8.54 26.91 3.30
CA GLU A 392 -9.32 25.77 3.82
C GLU A 392 -10.62 26.25 4.48
N SER A 393 -11.73 25.74 3.97
CA SER A 393 -13.04 25.79 4.61
C SER A 393 -13.01 24.99 5.91
N THR A 394 -13.45 25.59 7.02
CA THR A 394 -13.43 24.99 8.35
C THR A 394 -14.48 23.89 8.52
N ASN A 395 -14.11 22.65 8.21
CA ASN A 395 -14.87 21.47 8.61
C ASN A 395 -14.71 21.21 10.12
N SER A 396 -15.79 20.85 10.82
CA SER A 396 -15.76 20.57 12.27
C SER A 396 -14.76 19.48 12.65
N VAL A 397 -14.65 18.42 11.84
CA VAL A 397 -13.66 17.33 12.06
C VAL A 397 -12.23 17.84 11.97
N SER A 398 -11.92 18.71 10.99
CA SER A 398 -10.59 19.32 10.86
C SER A 398 -10.23 20.13 12.12
N SER A 399 -11.19 20.88 12.68
CA SER A 399 -10.93 21.62 13.93
C SER A 399 -10.63 20.73 15.14
N LEU A 400 -11.26 19.54 15.23
CA LEU A 400 -10.98 18.58 16.29
C LEU A 400 -9.60 17.93 16.13
N GLU A 401 -9.21 17.59 14.90
CA GLU A 401 -7.88 17.07 14.62
C GLU A 401 -6.79 18.06 15.02
N GLU A 402 -7.00 19.36 14.75
CA GLU A 402 -6.05 20.40 15.12
C GLU A 402 -5.95 20.63 16.62
N ASP A 403 -7.07 20.60 17.35
CA ASP A 403 -7.06 20.65 18.82
C ASP A 403 -6.28 19.46 19.40
N ALA A 404 -6.53 18.24 18.89
CA ALA A 404 -5.80 17.05 19.29
C ALA A 404 -4.29 17.15 18.98
N VAL A 405 -3.90 17.74 17.85
CA VAL A 405 -2.49 18.00 17.51
C VAL A 405 -1.85 18.92 18.55
N GLN A 406 -2.50 20.03 18.91
CA GLN A 406 -1.94 20.97 19.89
C GLN A 406 -1.80 20.32 21.27
N LYS A 407 -2.80 19.55 21.71
CA LYS A 407 -2.74 18.80 22.97
C LYS A 407 -1.62 17.78 22.99
N LEU A 408 -1.44 17.04 21.88
CA LEU A 408 -0.33 16.09 21.74
C LEU A 408 1.03 16.79 21.82
N ILE A 409 1.19 17.97 21.20
CA ILE A 409 2.42 18.76 21.27
C ILE A 409 2.70 19.22 22.70
N VAL A 410 1.70 19.77 23.40
CA VAL A 410 1.83 20.17 24.81
C VAL A 410 2.28 18.98 25.66
N ARG A 411 1.63 17.83 25.50
CA ARG A 411 1.97 16.60 26.22
C ARG A 411 3.40 16.12 25.94
N LEU A 412 3.80 16.09 24.67
CA LEU A 412 5.15 15.72 24.26
C LEU A 412 6.21 16.66 24.84
N ASN A 413 5.95 17.97 24.85
CA ASN A 413 6.88 18.93 25.46
C ASN A 413 7.03 18.68 26.96
N LEU A 414 5.93 18.38 27.68
CA LEU A 414 6.00 18.03 29.11
C LEU A 414 6.85 16.78 29.34
N ILE A 415 6.63 15.72 28.54
CA ILE A 415 7.42 14.47 28.64
C ILE A 415 8.91 14.71 28.36
N VAL A 416 9.22 15.48 27.31
CA VAL A 416 10.61 15.76 26.92
C VAL A 416 11.32 16.67 27.93
N MET A 417 10.59 17.48 28.69
CA MET A 417 11.14 18.31 29.77
C MET A 417 11.49 17.51 31.03
N GLU A 418 10.95 16.31 31.22
CA GLU A 418 11.30 15.44 32.34
C GLU A 418 12.60 14.66 32.08
N GLU A 419 13.55 14.74 33.01
CA GLU A 419 14.80 13.97 32.95
C GLU A 419 14.51 12.46 33.06
N GLY A 420 14.97 11.68 32.08
CA GLY A 420 14.89 10.20 32.09
C GLY A 420 13.94 9.58 31.06
N TRP A 421 13.15 10.38 30.35
CA TRP A 421 12.20 9.90 29.32
C TRP A 421 12.68 10.10 27.87
N THR A 422 13.88 10.68 27.69
CA THR A 422 14.43 11.09 26.39
C THR A 422 14.85 9.92 25.50
N ARG A 423 15.00 8.71 26.05
CA ARG A 423 15.28 7.48 25.28
C ARG A 423 14.83 6.25 26.07
N PRO A 424 14.23 5.23 25.44
CA PRO A 424 14.20 3.90 26.03
C PRO A 424 15.64 3.50 26.35
N SER A 425 15.93 3.18 27.61
CA SER A 425 17.27 2.67 27.98
C SER A 425 17.48 1.31 27.31
N TYR A 426 18.29 1.30 26.24
CA TYR A 426 18.54 0.20 25.30
C TYR A 426 19.07 -1.13 25.89
N VAL A 427 19.08 -1.29 27.22
CA VAL A 427 19.69 -2.43 27.93
C VAL A 427 18.71 -3.14 28.88
N ARG A 428 17.50 -2.63 29.07
CA ARG A 428 16.42 -3.42 29.69
C ARG A 428 15.44 -3.78 28.60
N ASN A 429 14.97 -5.03 28.65
CA ASN A 429 13.82 -5.51 27.89
C ASN A 429 12.85 -4.35 27.61
N PHE A 430 12.40 -4.23 26.37
CA PHE A 430 11.28 -3.39 25.88
C PHE A 430 9.96 -3.53 26.70
N LEU A 431 10.02 -4.25 27.81
CA LEU A 431 8.98 -4.83 28.63
C LEU A 431 9.08 -4.22 30.04
N GLY A 432 8.21 -3.24 30.31
CA GLY A 432 7.55 -3.25 31.62
C GLY A 432 7.71 -2.07 32.55
N ASN A 433 8.04 -0.85 32.10
CA ASN A 433 7.83 0.31 32.99
C ASN A 433 7.49 1.61 32.24
N ASN A 434 6.25 1.69 31.74
CA ASN A 434 5.63 2.95 31.29
C ASN A 434 4.53 3.34 32.28
N SER A 435 4.87 3.54 33.55
CA SER A 435 4.02 4.37 34.41
C SER A 435 4.18 5.80 33.96
N GLU A 436 3.27 6.29 33.12
CA GLU A 436 3.20 7.71 32.72
C GLU A 436 3.34 8.62 33.95
N PRO A 437 4.10 9.73 33.88
CA PRO A 437 3.90 10.82 34.81
C PRO A 437 2.53 11.44 34.51
N TRP A 438 1.76 11.64 35.56
CA TRP A 438 0.34 12.00 35.59
C TRP A 438 0.02 13.33 34.90
#